data_AF-A0A7G9L6L3-F1
#
_entry.id   AF-A0A7G9L6L3-F1
#
_cell.length_a   1.000
_cell.length_b   1.000
_cell.length_c   1.000
_cell.angle_alpha   90.00
_cell.angle_beta   90.00
_cell.angle_gamma   90.00
#
_symmetry.space_group_name_H-M   'P 1'
#
loop_
_entity.id
_entity.type
_entity.pdbx_description
1 polymer ?
#
loop_
_entity_poly.entity_id
_entity_poly.type
_entity_poly.pdbx_seq_one_letter_code
_entity_poly.pdbx_strand_id
1 'polypeptide(L)'
;MITPKKIFTFFSILFFISCADNLDFDQINDYNATPVITSSLAYFTILPSQFFDATGTPSNSEIIDESEIRIFDNDFVKDKVVKIDFNVEIKNEFDRSFSIQIDFLNDNRVITHRLNELNINANDLAFKDLQTVEISSNLNIKNTTRIRITIKIENSATPINPADTSEFEFKSSATIYLDTDA
;
A
#
# COMPACT_ATOMS: atom_id res chain seq x y z
N MET A 1 77.79 25.11 -21.61
CA MET A 1 76.54 25.84 -21.88
C MET A 1 75.56 24.84 -22.50
N ILE A 2 74.74 24.18 -21.67
CA ILE A 2 73.86 23.08 -22.08
C ILE A 2 72.45 23.68 -22.24
N THR A 3 71.93 23.67 -23.46
CA THR A 3 70.62 24.24 -23.81
C THR A 3 69.46 23.48 -23.14
N PRO A 4 68.55 24.15 -22.40
CA PRO A 4 67.52 23.51 -21.57
C PRO A 4 66.21 23.29 -22.34
N LYS A 5 66.27 22.86 -23.60
CA LYS A 5 65.05 22.76 -24.45
C LYS A 5 64.57 21.33 -24.72
N LYS A 6 65.30 20.31 -24.24
CA LYS A 6 64.96 18.88 -24.44
C LYS A 6 64.57 18.13 -23.16
N ILE A 7 64.56 18.80 -22.00
CA ILE A 7 64.16 18.19 -20.73
C ILE A 7 62.65 18.34 -20.45
N PHE A 8 61.99 19.31 -21.08
CA PHE A 8 60.56 19.55 -20.88
C PHE A 8 59.65 18.51 -21.55
N THR A 9 60.14 17.79 -22.56
CA THR A 9 59.34 16.80 -23.29
C THR A 9 59.24 15.44 -22.58
N PHE A 10 60.17 15.14 -21.65
CA PHE A 10 60.16 13.85 -20.94
C PHE A 10 59.20 13.84 -19.74
N PHE A 11 58.84 15.02 -19.20
CA PHE A 11 57.97 15.12 -18.02
C PHE A 11 56.47 14.99 -18.33
N SER A 12 56.08 14.99 -19.62
CA SER A 12 54.68 14.92 -20.05
C SER A 12 54.15 13.49 -20.22
N ILE A 13 55.00 12.46 -20.11
CA ILE A 13 54.62 11.05 -20.40
C ILE A 13 54.23 10.29 -19.12
N LEU A 14 54.47 10.85 -17.93
CA LEU A 14 54.26 10.18 -16.64
C LEU A 14 52.82 10.25 -16.09
N PHE A 15 51.88 10.91 -16.78
CA PHE A 15 50.49 11.09 -16.29
C PHE A 15 49.47 10.09 -16.87
N PHE A 16 49.89 9.08 -17.64
CA PHE A 16 48.95 8.11 -18.25
C PHE A 16 48.91 6.73 -17.58
N ILE A 17 49.58 6.54 -16.45
CA ILE A 17 49.40 5.36 -15.61
C ILE A 17 48.20 5.61 -14.69
N SER A 18 47.00 5.60 -15.26
CA SER A 18 45.80 5.45 -14.43
C SER A 18 45.77 3.99 -13.96
N CYS A 19 45.90 3.77 -12.66
CA CYS A 19 45.42 2.54 -12.03
C CYS A 19 43.89 2.52 -12.21
N ALA A 20 43.43 2.04 -13.36
CA ALA A 20 42.12 1.44 -13.43
C ALA A 20 42.32 0.05 -12.82
N ASP A 21 41.80 -0.17 -11.62
CA ASP A 21 41.56 -1.54 -11.17
C ASP A 21 40.76 -2.25 -12.25
N ASN A 22 41.07 -3.53 -12.50
CA ASN A 22 40.27 -4.33 -13.42
C ASN A 22 38.82 -4.26 -12.96
N LEU A 23 37.92 -3.79 -13.84
CA LEU A 23 36.48 -3.86 -13.62
C LEU A 23 36.12 -5.33 -13.43
N ASP A 24 35.81 -5.69 -12.19
CA ASP A 24 35.30 -7.00 -11.83
C ASP A 24 33.80 -7.03 -12.16
N PHE A 25 33.49 -7.52 -13.35
CA PHE A 25 32.10 -7.66 -13.81
C PHE A 25 31.35 -8.76 -13.09
N ASP A 26 32.01 -9.62 -12.31
CA ASP A 26 31.33 -10.66 -11.53
C ASP A 26 30.44 -10.05 -10.43
N GLN A 27 30.69 -8.79 -10.04
CA GLN A 27 29.86 -8.04 -9.09
C GLN A 27 28.40 -7.87 -9.55
N ILE A 28 28.12 -7.91 -10.86
CA ILE A 28 26.73 -7.84 -11.35
C ILE A 28 25.96 -9.15 -11.13
N ASN A 29 26.67 -10.26 -10.96
CA ASN A 29 26.06 -11.57 -10.73
C ASN A 29 25.52 -11.73 -9.30
N ASP A 30 26.05 -10.96 -8.35
CA ASP A 30 25.64 -10.97 -6.94
C ASP A 30 24.68 -9.81 -6.58
N TYR A 31 24.19 -9.07 -7.58
CA TYR A 31 23.34 -7.91 -7.36
C TYR A 31 21.86 -8.29 -7.16
N ASN A 32 21.37 -8.12 -5.93
CA ASN A 32 19.95 -8.22 -5.58
C ASN A 32 19.34 -6.82 -5.34
N ALA A 33 18.27 -6.49 -6.05
CA ALA A 33 17.47 -5.30 -5.78
C ALA A 33 16.21 -5.64 -4.96
N THR A 34 15.94 -4.79 -3.96
CA THR A 34 14.73 -4.89 -3.12
C THR A 34 13.82 -3.64 -3.22
N PRO A 35 13.19 -3.39 -4.38
CA PRO A 35 12.31 -2.23 -4.56
C PRO A 35 11.13 -2.21 -3.57
N VAL A 36 10.74 -0.99 -3.18
CA VAL A 36 9.55 -0.75 -2.35
C VAL A 36 8.63 0.24 -3.07
N ILE A 37 7.36 -0.14 -3.23
CA ILE A 37 6.36 0.64 -3.95
C ILE A 37 5.19 0.92 -3.00
N THR A 38 4.85 2.19 -2.76
CA THR A 38 3.69 2.57 -1.95
C THR A 38 2.64 3.26 -2.80
N SER A 39 1.38 2.85 -2.67
CA SER A 39 0.23 3.46 -3.35
C SER A 39 -0.96 3.63 -2.41
N SER A 40 -1.69 4.73 -2.58
CA SER A 40 -3.02 4.91 -2.01
C SER A 40 -3.98 3.88 -2.61
N LEU A 41 -4.95 3.40 -1.80
CA LEU A 41 -5.95 2.43 -2.24
C LEU A 41 -7.37 2.98 -2.17
N ALA A 42 -7.77 3.56 -1.04
CA ALA A 42 -9.08 4.18 -0.90
C ALA A 42 -9.01 5.41 0.01
N TYR A 43 -9.84 6.41 -0.32
CA TYR A 43 -10.09 7.57 0.51
C TYR A 43 -11.54 8.01 0.35
N PHE A 44 -12.30 7.99 1.43
CA PHE A 44 -13.69 8.43 1.43
C PHE A 44 -14.14 8.88 2.82
N THR A 45 -15.26 9.60 2.82
CA THR A 45 -15.96 10.04 4.03
C THR A 45 -17.40 9.53 4.00
N ILE A 46 -17.87 9.03 5.13
CA ILE A 46 -19.26 8.63 5.35
C ILE A 46 -19.95 9.64 6.27
N LEU A 47 -21.16 10.03 5.89
CA LEU A 47 -22.08 10.87 6.64
C LEU A 47 -23.28 10.07 7.16
N PRO A 48 -23.91 10.48 8.28
CA PRO A 48 -25.08 9.82 8.87
C PRO A 48 -26.23 9.61 7.88
N SER A 49 -26.46 10.58 6.98
CA SER A 49 -27.52 10.52 5.97
C SER A 49 -27.38 9.36 4.98
N GLN A 50 -26.17 8.81 4.80
CA GLN A 50 -25.93 7.68 3.89
C GLN A 50 -26.40 6.33 4.45
N PHE A 51 -26.80 6.29 5.74
CA PHE A 51 -27.47 5.14 6.33
C PHE A 51 -29.00 5.19 6.19
N PHE A 52 -29.51 6.06 5.32
CA PHE A 52 -30.94 6.17 5.02
C PHE A 52 -31.16 6.07 3.50
N ASP A 53 -32.29 5.49 3.12
CA ASP A 53 -32.73 5.49 1.73
C ASP A 53 -33.35 6.83 1.32
N ALA A 54 -33.71 6.95 0.04
CA ALA A 54 -34.31 8.17 -0.51
C ALA A 54 -35.67 8.55 0.12
N THR A 55 -36.29 7.66 0.90
CA THR A 55 -37.55 7.89 1.62
C THR A 55 -37.33 8.31 3.08
N GLY A 56 -36.07 8.34 3.54
CA GLY A 56 -35.69 8.61 4.93
C GLY A 56 -35.87 7.40 5.85
N THR A 57 -36.05 6.21 5.30
CA THR A 57 -36.07 4.96 6.07
C THR A 57 -34.63 4.52 6.30
N PRO A 58 -34.24 4.09 7.51
CA PRO A 58 -32.91 3.52 7.74
C PRO A 58 -32.62 2.43 6.71
N SER A 59 -31.62 2.66 5.86
CA SER A 59 -31.08 1.64 4.96
C SER A 59 -30.14 0.74 5.75
N ASN A 60 -29.69 -0.36 5.13
CA ASN A 60 -28.80 -1.34 5.73
C ASN A 60 -27.72 -0.69 6.62
N SER A 61 -27.43 -1.29 7.78
CA SER A 61 -26.39 -0.85 8.73
C SER A 61 -24.96 -1.06 8.21
N GLU A 62 -24.81 -1.26 6.91
CA GLU A 62 -23.61 -1.68 6.22
C GLU A 62 -23.43 -0.84 4.95
N ILE A 63 -22.25 -0.28 4.78
CA ILE A 63 -21.79 0.39 3.56
C ILE A 63 -20.68 -0.46 2.96
N ILE A 64 -20.75 -0.70 1.65
CA ILE A 64 -19.75 -1.47 0.91
C ILE A 64 -19.17 -0.58 -0.18
N ASP A 65 -17.84 -0.44 -0.17
CA ASP A 65 -17.07 0.12 -1.28
C ASP A 65 -16.25 -0.99 -1.95
N GLU A 66 -16.29 -1.07 -3.27
CA GLU A 66 -15.51 -2.05 -4.05
C GLU A 66 -14.76 -1.31 -5.16
N SER A 67 -13.43 -1.33 -5.07
CA SER A 67 -12.51 -0.64 -5.97
C SER A 67 -11.60 -1.62 -6.71
N GLU A 68 -11.18 -1.27 -7.92
CA GLU A 68 -10.33 -2.12 -8.77
C GLU A 68 -8.85 -1.79 -8.55
N ILE A 69 -8.03 -2.81 -8.30
CA ILE A 69 -6.60 -2.71 -8.02
C ILE A 69 -5.82 -3.74 -8.84
N ARG A 70 -5.38 -3.34 -10.03
CA ARG A 70 -4.67 -4.19 -11.01
C ARG A 70 -3.15 -4.24 -10.80
N ILE A 71 -2.69 -4.30 -9.56
CA ILE A 71 -1.25 -4.26 -9.27
C ILE A 71 -0.51 -5.52 -9.74
N PHE A 72 -1.18 -6.67 -9.73
CA PHE A 72 -0.64 -7.95 -10.17
C PHE A 72 -0.86 -8.25 -11.66
N ASP A 73 -1.39 -7.28 -12.43
CA ASP A 73 -1.39 -7.38 -13.90
C ASP A 73 0.02 -7.16 -14.48
N ASN A 74 0.94 -6.61 -13.67
CA ASN A 74 2.36 -6.54 -13.99
C ASN A 74 3.08 -7.82 -13.54
N ASP A 75 3.55 -8.62 -14.50
CA ASP A 75 4.22 -9.90 -14.22
C ASP A 75 5.44 -9.76 -13.31
N PHE A 76 6.23 -8.68 -13.45
CA PHE A 76 7.38 -8.45 -12.58
C PHE A 76 6.98 -8.25 -11.12
N VAL A 77 5.97 -7.41 -10.86
CA VAL A 77 5.43 -7.22 -9.50
C VAL A 77 4.85 -8.54 -8.97
N LYS A 78 4.08 -9.24 -9.80
CA LYS A 78 3.44 -10.50 -9.42
C LYS A 78 4.47 -11.57 -9.05
N ASP A 79 5.55 -11.69 -9.80
CA ASP A 79 6.58 -12.70 -9.58
C ASP A 79 7.45 -12.33 -8.37
N LYS A 80 7.88 -11.07 -8.29
CA LYS A 80 8.90 -10.61 -7.34
C LYS A 80 8.36 -10.10 -6.01
N VAL A 81 7.03 -10.00 -5.84
CA VAL A 81 6.46 -9.61 -4.54
C VAL A 81 6.71 -10.66 -3.46
N VAL A 82 7.25 -10.21 -2.33
CA VAL A 82 7.54 -11.04 -1.15
C VAL A 82 6.70 -10.66 0.06
N LYS A 83 6.32 -9.39 0.18
CA LYS A 83 5.55 -8.85 1.32
C LYS A 83 4.68 -7.67 0.89
N ILE A 84 3.53 -7.52 1.54
CA ILE A 84 2.65 -6.35 1.39
C ILE A 84 2.28 -5.83 2.78
N ASP A 85 2.51 -4.55 3.03
CA ASP A 85 2.05 -3.85 4.23
C ASP A 85 0.85 -2.98 3.89
N PHE A 86 -0.31 -3.28 4.46
CA PHE A 86 -1.55 -2.53 4.30
C PHE A 86 -1.75 -1.59 5.49
N ASN A 87 -1.85 -0.29 5.21
CA ASN A 87 -1.97 0.76 6.20
C ASN A 87 -3.37 1.36 6.15
N VAL A 88 -3.96 1.59 7.32
CA VAL A 88 -5.27 2.24 7.47
C VAL A 88 -5.14 3.38 8.46
N GLU A 89 -5.75 4.51 8.13
CA GLU A 89 -6.02 5.59 9.07
C GLU A 89 -7.51 5.93 9.04
N ILE A 90 -8.12 6.03 10.21
CA ILE A 90 -9.54 6.31 10.36
C ILE A 90 -9.76 7.42 11.38
N LYS A 91 -10.73 8.28 11.07
CA LYS A 91 -11.28 9.27 12.00
C LYS A 91 -12.78 9.04 12.09
N ASN A 92 -13.23 8.64 13.27
CA ASN A 92 -14.64 8.39 13.58
C ASN A 92 -15.17 9.48 14.52
N GLU A 93 -15.92 10.43 13.99
CA GLU A 93 -16.59 11.47 14.79
C GLU A 93 -17.95 11.03 15.35
N PHE A 94 -18.46 9.86 14.96
CA PHE A 94 -19.75 9.39 15.42
C PHE A 94 -19.69 8.99 16.90
N ASP A 95 -20.85 9.07 17.55
CA ASP A 95 -21.10 8.55 18.89
C ASP A 95 -21.23 7.01 18.94
N ARG A 96 -20.77 6.30 17.91
CA ARG A 96 -20.91 4.86 17.72
C ARG A 96 -19.64 4.22 17.21
N SER A 97 -19.47 2.96 17.57
CA SER A 97 -18.40 2.13 17.04
C SER A 97 -18.75 1.58 15.66
N PHE A 98 -17.71 1.24 14.90
CA PHE A 98 -17.82 0.60 13.60
C PHE A 98 -16.93 -0.64 13.54
N SER A 99 -17.39 -1.67 12.84
CA SER A 99 -16.55 -2.78 12.37
C SER A 99 -16.24 -2.62 10.89
N ILE A 100 -15.01 -2.96 10.50
CA ILE A 100 -14.54 -2.83 9.12
C ILE A 100 -13.87 -4.12 8.69
N GLN A 101 -14.41 -4.72 7.64
CA GLN A 101 -13.80 -5.85 6.97
C GLN A 101 -13.21 -5.42 5.63
N ILE A 102 -11.96 -5.77 5.40
CA ILE A 102 -11.25 -5.50 4.14
C ILE A 102 -10.90 -6.83 3.48
N ASP A 103 -11.41 -7.02 2.27
CA ASP A 103 -11.28 -8.23 1.48
C ASP A 103 -10.61 -7.92 0.15
N PHE A 104 -9.59 -8.70 -0.19
CA PHE A 104 -9.01 -8.73 -1.53
C PHE A 104 -9.75 -9.78 -2.36
N LEU A 105 -10.09 -9.44 -3.60
CA LEU A 105 -10.91 -10.26 -4.48
C LEU A 105 -10.27 -10.40 -5.85
N ASN A 106 -10.56 -11.50 -6.54
CA ASN A 106 -10.28 -11.65 -7.97
C ASN A 106 -11.45 -11.15 -8.85
N ASP A 107 -11.31 -11.28 -10.17
CA ASP A 107 -12.32 -10.85 -11.14
C ASP A 107 -13.69 -11.52 -10.99
N ASN A 108 -13.71 -12.73 -10.43
CA ASN A 108 -14.94 -13.46 -10.13
C ASN A 108 -15.54 -13.09 -8.76
N ARG A 109 -15.02 -12.05 -8.09
CA ARG A 109 -15.39 -11.62 -6.73
C ARG A 109 -15.18 -12.70 -5.67
N VAL A 110 -14.27 -13.64 -5.92
CA VAL A 110 -13.85 -14.63 -4.92
C VAL A 110 -12.72 -14.04 -4.10
N ILE A 111 -12.78 -14.21 -2.78
CA ILE A 111 -11.78 -13.71 -1.85
C ILE A 111 -10.44 -14.41 -2.10
N THR A 112 -9.42 -13.61 -2.36
CA THR A 112 -8.03 -14.03 -2.50
C THR A 112 -7.27 -13.91 -1.19
N HIS A 113 -7.60 -12.90 -0.39
CA HIS A 113 -7.07 -12.68 0.96
C HIS A 113 -8.04 -11.83 1.78
N ARG A 114 -8.03 -12.00 3.10
CA ARG A 114 -8.87 -11.28 4.04
C ARG A 114 -8.00 -10.74 5.17
N LEU A 115 -8.08 -9.44 5.41
CA LEU A 115 -7.41 -8.81 6.55
C LEU A 115 -8.20 -9.08 7.84
N ASN A 116 -7.53 -8.93 8.99
CA ASN A 116 -8.19 -8.95 10.28
C ASN A 116 -9.19 -7.78 10.36
N GLU A 117 -10.36 -8.07 10.91
CA GLU A 117 -11.41 -7.07 11.09
C GLU A 117 -10.96 -5.97 12.05
N LEU A 118 -11.23 -4.71 11.67
CA LEU A 118 -10.93 -3.55 12.49
C LEU A 118 -12.16 -3.15 13.29
N ASN A 119 -11.95 -2.84 14.57
CA ASN A 119 -13.00 -2.33 15.46
C ASN A 119 -12.63 -0.91 15.88
N ILE A 120 -13.43 0.06 15.44
CA ILE A 120 -13.20 1.48 15.67
C ILE A 120 -14.18 1.96 16.72
N ASN A 121 -13.67 2.50 17.82
CA ASN A 121 -14.52 3.01 18.89
C ASN A 121 -15.22 4.31 18.48
N ALA A 122 -16.36 4.59 19.12
CA ALA A 122 -17.00 5.90 19.06
C ALA A 122 -16.01 7.02 19.40
N ASN A 123 -16.06 8.14 18.67
CA ASN A 123 -15.21 9.31 18.85
C ASN A 123 -13.69 9.03 18.77
N ASP A 124 -13.25 7.95 18.12
CA ASP A 124 -11.83 7.70 17.85
C ASP A 124 -11.37 8.53 16.64
N LEU A 125 -10.69 9.63 16.91
CA LEU A 125 -10.33 10.62 15.88
C LEU A 125 -8.98 10.35 15.19
N ALA A 126 -8.25 9.31 15.61
CA ALA A 126 -6.88 9.09 15.14
C ALA A 126 -6.49 7.60 15.14
N PHE A 127 -7.43 6.73 14.78
CA PHE A 127 -7.17 5.30 14.68
C PHE A 127 -6.18 5.02 13.54
N LYS A 128 -5.20 4.14 13.81
CA LYS A 128 -4.25 3.65 12.81
C LYS A 128 -4.04 2.16 12.97
N ASP A 129 -3.96 1.45 11.86
CA ASP A 129 -3.64 0.03 11.82
C ASP A 129 -2.69 -0.29 10.66
N LEU A 130 -1.82 -1.28 10.89
CA LEU A 130 -0.91 -1.82 9.89
C LEU A 130 -1.00 -3.34 9.90
N GLN A 131 -1.37 -3.93 8.77
CA GLN A 131 -1.41 -5.38 8.58
C GLN A 131 -0.43 -5.80 7.51
N THR A 132 0.41 -6.78 7.85
CA THR A 132 1.41 -7.34 6.94
C THR A 132 0.95 -8.68 6.39
N VAL A 133 1.06 -8.82 5.07
CA VAL A 133 0.82 -10.05 4.33
C VAL A 133 2.15 -10.56 3.78
N GLU A 134 2.63 -11.66 4.34
CA GLU A 134 3.76 -12.41 3.79
C GLU A 134 3.26 -13.27 2.61
N ILE A 135 3.87 -13.10 1.44
CA ILE A 135 3.41 -13.76 0.21
C ILE A 135 3.64 -15.27 0.26
N SER A 136 4.71 -15.70 0.90
CA SER A 136 5.07 -17.12 1.05
C SER A 136 3.97 -17.95 1.71
N SER A 137 3.17 -17.35 2.60
CA SER A 137 2.03 -17.98 3.27
C SER A 137 0.68 -17.63 2.66
N ASN A 138 0.61 -16.69 1.71
CA ASN A 138 -0.63 -16.13 1.15
C ASN A 138 -0.61 -16.04 -0.38
N LEU A 139 -0.11 -17.06 -1.07
CA LEU A 139 0.10 -17.04 -2.54
C LEU A 139 -1.13 -16.62 -3.36
N ASN A 140 -2.34 -16.90 -2.89
CA ASN A 140 -3.57 -16.57 -3.61
C ASN A 140 -3.79 -15.04 -3.76
N ILE A 141 -3.16 -14.22 -2.91
CA ILE A 141 -3.26 -12.75 -3.01
C ILE A 141 -2.73 -12.22 -4.35
N LYS A 142 -1.81 -12.95 -5.02
CA LYS A 142 -1.31 -12.62 -6.37
C LYS A 142 -2.38 -12.64 -7.46
N ASN A 143 -3.56 -13.18 -7.18
CA ASN A 143 -4.72 -13.21 -8.09
C ASN A 143 -5.71 -12.06 -7.82
N THR A 144 -5.36 -11.12 -6.94
CA THR A 144 -6.21 -9.99 -6.59
C THR A 144 -6.31 -9.01 -7.74
N THR A 145 -7.54 -8.58 -8.02
CA THR A 145 -7.84 -7.51 -8.97
C THR A 145 -8.74 -6.44 -8.35
N ARG A 146 -9.30 -6.67 -7.16
CA ARG A 146 -10.21 -5.76 -6.47
C ARG A 146 -9.98 -5.75 -4.96
N ILE A 147 -10.35 -4.65 -4.34
CA ILE A 147 -10.47 -4.50 -2.89
C ILE A 147 -11.92 -4.19 -2.57
N ARG A 148 -12.47 -4.85 -1.56
CA ARG A 148 -13.78 -4.56 -0.98
C ARG A 148 -13.60 -4.14 0.47
N ILE A 149 -14.17 -2.99 0.81
CA ILE A 149 -14.21 -2.44 2.15
C ILE A 149 -15.66 -2.45 2.60
N THR A 150 -15.94 -3.21 3.64
CA THR A 150 -17.27 -3.34 4.22
C THR A 150 -17.25 -2.69 5.59
N ILE A 151 -18.06 -1.65 5.80
CA ILE A 151 -18.16 -0.89 7.04
C ILE A 151 -19.54 -1.11 7.63
N LYS A 152 -19.59 -1.53 8.90
CA LYS A 152 -20.83 -1.76 9.63
C LYS A 152 -20.89 -0.87 10.85
N ILE A 153 -22.05 -0.27 11.09
CA ILE A 153 -22.34 0.38 12.37
C ILE A 153 -22.60 -0.70 13.41
N GLU A 154 -21.92 -0.62 14.54
CA GLU A 154 -22.25 -1.45 15.69
C GLU A 154 -23.52 -0.95 16.37
N ASN A 155 -24.44 -1.87 16.69
CA ASN A 155 -25.76 -1.54 17.23
C ASN A 155 -25.66 -0.63 18.46
N SER A 156 -26.35 0.50 18.41
CA SER A 156 -26.53 1.40 19.55
C SER A 156 -28.02 1.59 19.86
N ALA A 157 -28.33 1.80 21.13
CA ALA A 157 -29.70 1.89 21.64
C ALA A 157 -30.47 3.12 21.13
N THR A 158 -29.77 4.12 20.58
CA THR A 158 -30.38 5.34 20.03
C THR A 158 -30.43 5.24 18.50
N PRO A 159 -31.47 5.73 17.80
CA PRO A 159 -31.43 5.85 16.35
C PRO A 159 -30.37 6.87 15.90
N ILE A 160 -29.75 6.64 14.75
CA ILE A 160 -28.83 7.61 14.15
C ILE A 160 -29.63 8.83 13.64
N ASN A 161 -29.08 10.04 13.79
CA ASN A 161 -29.74 11.26 13.33
C ASN A 161 -29.28 11.59 11.90
N PRO A 162 -30.16 11.58 10.88
CA PRO A 162 -29.77 11.87 9.49
C PRO A 162 -29.29 13.31 9.27
N ALA A 163 -29.62 14.23 10.18
CA ALA A 163 -29.23 15.64 10.10
C ALA A 163 -27.89 15.93 10.82
N ASP A 164 -27.28 14.93 11.45
CA ASP A 164 -25.95 15.05 12.05
C ASP A 164 -24.88 15.23 10.95
N THR A 165 -23.85 16.01 11.27
CA THR A 165 -22.74 16.36 10.38
C THR A 165 -21.44 15.64 10.75
N SER A 166 -21.47 14.74 11.72
CA SER A 166 -20.32 13.91 12.12
C SER A 166 -19.81 13.11 10.92
N GLU A 167 -18.50 13.00 10.80
CA GLU A 167 -17.85 12.30 9.69
C GLU A 167 -17.12 11.03 10.13
N PHE A 168 -17.16 10.03 9.26
CA PHE A 168 -16.33 8.84 9.34
C PHE A 168 -15.41 8.87 8.14
N GLU A 169 -14.16 9.26 8.36
CA GLU A 169 -13.14 9.36 7.32
C GLU A 169 -12.28 8.09 7.32
N PHE A 170 -12.14 7.48 6.14
CA PHE A 170 -11.32 6.29 5.92
C PHE A 170 -10.22 6.58 4.90
N LYS A 171 -8.98 6.25 5.24
CA LYS A 171 -7.80 6.33 4.38
C LYS A 171 -7.08 4.99 4.39
N SER A 172 -6.67 4.50 3.21
CA SER A 172 -5.82 3.33 3.12
C SER A 172 -4.74 3.43 2.04
N SER A 173 -3.63 2.74 2.28
CA SER A 173 -2.55 2.56 1.33
C SER A 173 -1.93 1.17 1.47
N ALA A 174 -1.25 0.71 0.42
CA ALA A 174 -0.42 -0.48 0.48
C ALA A 174 1.02 -0.16 0.09
N THR A 175 1.95 -0.78 0.79
CA THR A 175 3.38 -0.79 0.48
C THR A 175 3.77 -2.22 0.10
N ILE A 176 4.29 -2.37 -1.12
CA ILE A 176 4.66 -3.64 -1.72
C ILE A 176 6.17 -3.74 -1.76
N TYR A 177 6.69 -4.85 -1.27
CA TYR A 177 8.11 -5.15 -1.21
C TYR A 177 8.41 -6.22 -2.25
N LEU A 178 9.34 -5.90 -3.15
CA LEU A 178 9.82 -6.80 -4.19
C LEU A 178 11.24 -7.26 -3.84
N ASP A 179 11.60 -8.46 -4.27
CA ASP A 179 12.95 -9.01 -4.18
C ASP A 179 13.29 -9.63 -5.53
N THR A 180 14.32 -9.14 -6.22
CA THR A 180 14.65 -9.61 -7.57
C THR A 180 15.20 -11.03 -7.59
N ASP A 181 15.64 -11.55 -6.45
CA ASP A 181 16.21 -12.89 -6.33
C ASP A 181 15.25 -13.91 -5.71
N ALA A 182 14.04 -13.47 -5.34
CA ALA A 182 12.95 -14.35 -4.91
C ALA A 182 12.42 -15.26 -6.01
#